data_AF-A0A1F4EX35-F1
#
_entry.id   AF-A0A1F4EX35-F1
#
_cell.length_a   1.000
_cell.length_b   1.000
_cell.length_c   1.000
_cell.angle_alpha   90.00
_cell.angle_beta   90.00
_cell.angle_gamma   90.00
#
_symmetry.space_group_name_H-M   'P 1'
#
loop_
_entity.id
_entity.type
_entity.pdbx_description
1 polymer ?
#
loop_
_entity_poly.entity_id
_entity_poly.type
_entity_poly.pdbx_seq_one_letter_code
_entity_poly.pdbx_strand_id
1 'polypeptide(L)'
;MKTTVELSDELFRRAKAEAALRGRKFKDLVEEGLRLVLQTPRGERAAPSLEELMAPARGVVDSGIPDLASNPKHLKGFGRGARRNR
;
A
#
# COMPACT_ATOMS: atom_id res chain seq x y z
N MET A 1 28.96 4.25 -2.59
CA MET A 1 29.31 4.23 -1.15
C MET A 1 29.42 2.78 -0.67
N LYS A 2 30.29 2.47 0.30
CA LYS A 2 30.36 1.15 0.94
C LYS A 2 29.77 1.27 2.35
N THR A 3 28.89 0.35 2.70
CA THR A 3 28.21 0.30 4.00
C THR A 3 28.24 -1.13 4.51
N THR A 4 28.44 -1.31 5.81
CA THR A 4 28.37 -2.61 6.49
C THR A 4 27.06 -2.68 7.25
N VAL A 5 26.33 -3.78 7.11
CA VAL A 5 25.07 -4.03 7.81
C VAL A 5 25.12 -5.40 8.46
N GLU A 6 24.52 -5.52 9.64
CA GLU A 6 24.33 -6.81 10.30
C GLU A 6 23.04 -7.46 9.77
N LEU A 7 23.13 -8.72 9.36
CA LEU A 7 22.01 -9.51 8.85
C LEU A 7 21.94 -10.80 9.66
N SER A 8 20.73 -11.30 9.91
CA SER A 8 20.59 -12.65 10.47
C SER A 8 21.13 -13.68 9.49
N ASP A 9 21.76 -14.73 10.00
CA ASP A 9 22.34 -15.80 9.19
C ASP A 9 21.32 -16.45 8.26
N GLU A 10 20.08 -16.63 8.73
CA GLU A 10 19.00 -17.18 7.94
C GLU A 10 18.68 -16.28 6.73
N LEU A 11 18.55 -14.97 6.95
CA LEU A 11 18.26 -14.01 5.90
C LEU A 11 19.39 -13.94 4.88
N PHE A 12 20.64 -13.92 5.36
CA PHE A 12 21.81 -13.93 4.50
C PHE A 12 21.85 -15.16 3.59
N ARG A 13 21.62 -16.36 4.15
CA ARG A 13 21.60 -17.61 3.37
C ARG A 13 20.52 -17.61 2.30
N ARG A 14 19.29 -17.23 2.67
CA ARG A 14 18.15 -17.18 1.74
C ARG A 14 18.40 -16.18 0.61
N ALA A 15 18.82 -14.96 0.95
CA ALA A 15 19.06 -13.92 -0.04
C ALA A 15 20.27 -14.24 -0.94
N LYS A 16 21.31 -14.91 -0.42
CA LYS A 16 22.44 -15.38 -1.23
C LYS A 16 22.05 -16.50 -2.19
N ALA A 17 21.23 -17.45 -1.75
CA ALA A 17 20.68 -18.48 -2.63
C ALA A 17 19.81 -17.87 -3.73
N GLU A 18 18.94 -16.91 -3.39
CA GLU A 18 18.10 -16.19 -4.36
C GLU A 18 18.92 -15.44 -5.40
N ALA A 19 19.99 -14.76 -4.98
CA ALA A 19 20.90 -14.08 -5.90
C ALA A 19 21.56 -15.05 -6.88
N ALA A 20 22.00 -16.22 -6.39
CA ALA A 20 22.60 -17.26 -7.20
C ALA A 20 21.60 -17.85 -8.21
N LEU A 21 20.37 -18.13 -7.78
CA LEU A 21 19.29 -18.62 -8.67
C LEU A 21 18.95 -17.62 -9.78
N ARG A 22 19.00 -16.32 -9.48
CA ARG A 22 18.78 -15.24 -10.46
C ARG A 22 20.00 -14.94 -11.33
N GLY A 23 21.15 -15.58 -11.08
CA GLY A 23 22.41 -15.30 -11.78
C GLY A 23 22.92 -13.88 -11.54
N ARG A 24 22.58 -13.25 -10.41
CA ARG A 24 22.96 -11.87 -10.08
C ARG A 24 23.87 -11.82 -8.85
N LYS A 25 24.59 -10.71 -8.68
CA LYS A 25 25.41 -10.52 -7.47
C LYS A 25 24.50 -10.20 -6.29
N PHE A 26 24.87 -10.70 -5.11
CA PHE A 26 24.15 -10.43 -3.87
C PHE A 26 23.97 -8.92 -3.60
N LYS A 27 24.98 -8.11 -3.90
CA LYS A 27 24.91 -6.64 -3.79
C LYS A 27 23.75 -6.06 -4.60
N ASP A 28 23.55 -6.54 -5.83
CA ASP A 28 22.53 -6.01 -6.73
C ASP A 28 21.12 -6.34 -6.20
N LEU A 29 20.95 -7.54 -5.63
CA LEU A 29 19.71 -7.94 -4.96
C LEU A 29 19.41 -7.07 -3.74
N VAL A 30 20.44 -6.77 -2.93
CA VAL A 30 20.30 -5.89 -1.75
C VAL A 30 19.94 -4.46 -2.17
N GLU A 31 20.56 -3.94 -3.22
CA GLU A 31 20.26 -2.60 -3.73
C GLU A 31 18.84 -2.51 -4.31
N GLU A 32 18.40 -3.52 -5.06
CA GLU A 32 17.03 -3.65 -5.55
C GLU A 32 16.03 -3.66 -4.39
N GLY A 33 16.28 -4.47 -3.36
CA GLY A 33 15.46 -4.54 -2.15
C GLY A 33 15.34 -3.18 -1.46
N LEU A 34 16.45 -2.47 -1.25
CA LEU A 34 16.45 -1.13 -0.66
C LEU A 34 15.67 -0.13 -1.51
N ARG A 35 15.82 -0.16 -2.84
CA ARG A 35 15.08 0.71 -3.75
C ARG A 35 13.58 0.46 -3.66
N LEU A 36 13.16 -0.81 -3.62
CA LEU A 36 11.75 -1.16 -3.47
C LEU A 36 11.16 -0.66 -2.15
N VAL A 37 11.90 -0.80 -1.05
CA VAL A 37 11.45 -0.29 0.26
C VAL A 37 11.32 1.24 0.25
N LEU A 38 12.24 1.95 -0.39
CA LEU A 38 12.21 3.42 -0.47
C LEU A 38 11.16 3.97 -1.45
N GLN A 39 10.88 3.24 -2.53
CA GLN A 39 9.87 3.62 -3.53
C GLN A 39 8.46 3.23 -3.12
N THR A 40 8.32 2.21 -2.27
CA THR A 40 7.02 1.84 -1.72
C THR A 40 6.64 2.89 -0.67
N PRO A 41 5.63 3.74 -0.91
CA PRO A 41 5.22 4.72 0.08
C PRO A 41 4.90 3.99 1.38
N ARG A 42 5.61 4.36 2.46
CA ARG A 42 5.42 3.81 3.81
C ARG A 42 4.16 4.41 4.43
N GLY A 43 3.04 4.14 3.80
CA GLY A 43 1.72 4.24 4.39
C GLY A 43 1.03 2.95 4.01
N GLU A 44 0.32 2.35 4.96
CA GLU A 44 -0.90 1.66 4.57
C GLU A 44 -1.58 2.64 3.60
N ARG A 45 -1.65 2.33 2.30
CA ARG A 45 -2.59 3.01 1.44
C ARG A 45 -3.91 2.65 2.07
N ALA A 46 -4.36 3.49 3.00
CA ALA A 46 -5.68 3.38 3.59
C ALA A 46 -6.57 3.29 2.36
N ALA A 47 -7.25 2.16 2.22
CA ALA A 47 -8.16 1.98 1.11
C ALA A 47 -9.03 3.24 1.05
N PRO A 48 -9.21 3.82 -0.15
CA PRO A 48 -9.95 5.06 -0.26
C PRO A 48 -11.28 4.90 0.46
N SER A 49 -11.64 5.89 1.29
CA SER A 49 -12.88 5.79 2.05
C SER A 49 -14.08 5.73 1.11
N LEU A 50 -15.20 5.17 1.57
CA LEU A 50 -16.43 5.18 0.77
C LEU A 50 -16.81 6.60 0.35
N GLU A 51 -16.57 7.59 1.23
CA GLU A 51 -16.72 9.01 0.91
C GLU A 51 -15.86 9.45 -0.29
N GLU A 52 -14.57 9.12 -0.31
CA GLU A 52 -13.66 9.44 -1.41
C GLU A 52 -14.08 8.76 -2.72
N LEU A 53 -14.54 7.51 -2.66
CA LEU A 53 -15.00 6.76 -3.83
C LEU A 53 -16.32 7.30 -4.41
N MET A 54 -17.23 7.78 -3.55
CA MET A 54 -18.56 8.26 -3.98
C MET A 54 -18.57 9.75 -4.33
N ALA A 55 -17.52 10.51 -4.04
CA ALA A 55 -17.45 11.94 -4.31
C ALA A 55 -17.78 12.30 -5.78
N PRO A 56 -17.29 11.58 -6.81
CA PRO A 56 -17.62 11.87 -8.21
C PRO A 56 -19.08 11.56 -8.59
N ALA A 57 -19.78 10.72 -7.82
CA ALA A 57 -21.15 10.30 -8.10
C ALA A 57 -22.22 11.22 -7.49
N ARG A 58 -21.82 12.17 -6.64
CA ARG A 58 -22.75 13.12 -5.99
C ARG A 58 -23.36 14.04 -7.05
N GLY A 59 -24.69 14.05 -7.16
CA GLY A 59 -25.42 14.90 -8.12
C GLY A 59 -25.42 14.42 -9.57
N VAL A 60 -24.95 13.19 -9.84
CA VAL A 60 -25.00 12.60 -11.21
C VAL A 60 -26.43 12.35 -11.70
N VAL A 61 -27.40 12.21 -10.78
CA VAL A 61 -28.82 12.05 -11.11
C VAL A 61 -29.59 13.23 -10.53
N ASP A 62 -30.30 13.96 -11.39
CA ASP A 62 -31.32 14.90 -10.95
C ASP A 62 -32.59 14.13 -10.59
N SER A 63 -32.80 13.98 -9.29
CA SER A 63 -33.96 13.29 -8.72
C SER A 63 -35.15 14.21 -8.46
N GLY A 64 -34.98 15.53 -8.61
CA GLY A 64 -35.93 16.53 -8.13
C GLY A 64 -36.00 16.66 -6.59
N ILE A 65 -35.21 15.88 -5.84
CA ILE A 65 -35.12 15.96 -4.38
C ILE A 65 -33.80 16.66 -3.98
N PRO A 66 -33.85 17.79 -3.27
CA PRO A 66 -32.69 18.65 -3.02
C PRO A 66 -31.65 18.06 -2.06
N ASP A 67 -32.00 17.06 -1.24
CA ASP A 67 -31.14 16.49 -0.18
C ASP A 67 -30.92 14.97 -0.34
N LEU A 68 -30.58 14.53 -1.56
CA LEU A 68 -30.12 13.15 -1.77
C LEU A 68 -28.60 13.00 -1.69
N ALA A 69 -27.86 14.11 -1.67
CA ALA A 69 -26.42 14.07 -1.54
C ALA A 69 -26.08 13.58 -0.14
N SER A 70 -25.54 12.36 -0.03
CA SER A 70 -25.16 11.74 1.23
C SER A 70 -24.36 12.72 2.08
N ASN A 71 -24.98 13.25 3.13
CA ASN A 71 -24.36 14.26 3.98
C ASN A 71 -22.98 13.74 4.41
N PRO A 72 -21.88 14.48 4.18
CA PRO A 72 -20.52 14.05 4.50
C PRO A 72 -20.38 13.50 5.92
N LYS A 73 -21.17 14.03 6.87
CA LYS A 73 -21.20 13.54 8.26
C LYS A 73 -21.55 12.05 8.40
N HIS A 74 -22.37 11.49 7.50
CA HIS A 74 -22.81 10.10 7.53
C HIS A 74 -21.81 9.14 6.90
N LEU A 75 -20.98 9.62 5.96
CA LEU A 75 -19.98 8.78 5.28
C LEU A 75 -18.61 8.83 5.97
N LYS A 76 -18.36 9.84 6.80
CA LYS A 76 -17.12 9.99 7.55
C LYS A 76 -16.84 8.75 8.43
N GLY A 77 -15.78 8.03 8.09
CA GLY A 77 -15.33 6.84 8.84
C GLY A 77 -16.10 5.55 8.55
N PHE A 78 -17.12 5.59 7.69
CA PHE A 78 -17.88 4.41 7.30
C PHE A 78 -16.97 3.40 6.58
N GLY A 79 -17.07 2.12 6.97
CA GLY A 79 -16.27 1.02 6.37
C GLY A 79 -14.81 0.92 6.83
N ARG A 80 -14.27 1.86 7.62
CA ARG A 80 -12.86 1.81 8.07
C ARG A 80 -12.56 0.71 9.11
N GLY A 81 -13.58 0.15 9.75
CA GLY A 81 -13.47 -0.90 10.78
C GLY A 81 -13.79 -2.32 10.32
N ALA A 82 -14.09 -2.53 9.04
CA ALA A 82 -14.36 -3.87 8.51
C ALA A 82 -13.03 -4.64 8.45
N ARG A 83 -12.65 -5.28 9.55
CA ARG A 83 -11.59 -6.29 9.55
C ARG A 83 -11.96 -7.30 8.48
N ARG A 84 -11.04 -7.54 7.53
CA ARG A 84 -11.15 -8.61 6.55
C ARG A 84 -11.30 -9.92 7.33
N ASN A 85 -12.54 -10.41 7.48
CA ASN A 85 -12.76 -11.83 7.77
C ASN A 85 -12.21 -12.56 6.54
N ARG A 86 -10.97 -13.03 6.66
CA ARG A 86 -10.34 -13.99 5.76
C ARG A 86 -10.29 -15.31 6.49
#